data_AF-A0A9P9TNY1-F1
#
_entry.id   AF-A0A9P9TNY1-F1
#
_cell.length_a   1.000
_cell.length_b   1.000
_cell.length_c   1.000
_cell.angle_alpha   90.00
_cell.angle_beta   90.00
_cell.angle_gamma   90.00
#
_symmetry.space_group_name_H-M   'P 1'
#
loop_
_entity.id
_entity.type
_entity.pdbx_description
1 polymer ?
#
loop_
_entity_poly.entity_id
_entity_poly.type
_entity_poly.pdbx_seq_one_letter_code
_entity_poly.pdbx_strand_id
1 'polypeptide(L)'
;MLIPIVQPGNDIRVLRLRDDFPYAILAMLDFISTGTYTAHQSMRTRFPTTNMLDLHIHAYLVGSRYGMPQLAQHALTQYLALGKMCLAMPFDPSLPSDDNSNSEEDLMQLDPLLPPPHAGTAIVKAFLESIALVWTRTVDRDEMRKEVLEVLKHHLVKLVKVPLFDLLMREVPGLTRDMEESLMDDGMEMRTYWVPVVEGENSVRFG
;
A
#
# COMPACT_ATOMS: atom_id res chain seq x y z
N MET A 1 -33.05 30.35 -51.40
CA MET A 1 -32.43 30.77 -50.14
C MET A 1 -32.19 29.49 -49.33
N LEU A 2 -30.97 28.94 -49.40
CA LEU A 2 -30.62 27.68 -48.75
C LEU A 2 -30.26 27.99 -47.29
N ILE A 3 -31.02 27.42 -46.35
CA ILE A 3 -30.67 27.44 -44.93
C ILE A 3 -29.53 26.44 -44.75
N PRO A 4 -28.33 26.85 -44.29
CA PRO A 4 -27.28 25.89 -44.01
C PRO A 4 -27.68 25.08 -42.77
N ILE A 5 -27.79 23.76 -42.95
CA ILE A 5 -27.88 22.81 -41.85
C ILE A 5 -26.51 22.80 -41.18
N VAL A 6 -26.42 23.41 -40.00
CA VAL A 6 -25.25 23.29 -39.14
C VAL A 6 -25.20 21.84 -38.66
N GLN A 7 -24.22 21.06 -39.14
CA GLN A 7 -23.92 19.77 -38.54
C GLN A 7 -23.46 20.00 -37.10
N PRO A 8 -24.00 19.29 -36.09
CA PRO A 8 -23.47 19.37 -34.74
C PRO A 8 -22.03 18.84 -34.78
N GLY A 9 -21.07 19.75 -34.67
CA GLY A 9 -19.68 19.38 -34.48
C GLY A 9 -19.58 18.56 -33.21
N ASN A 10 -18.96 17.38 -33.29
CA ASN A 10 -18.52 16.65 -32.11
C ASN A 10 -17.48 17.52 -31.39
N ASP A 11 -17.92 18.40 -30.51
CA ASP A 11 -17.06 19.15 -29.61
C ASP A 11 -16.39 18.14 -28.67
N ILE A 12 -15.20 17.69 -29.04
CA ILE A 12 -14.36 16.85 -28.19
C ILE A 12 -13.88 17.72 -27.03
N ARG A 13 -14.53 17.58 -25.88
CA ARG A 13 -14.09 18.21 -24.63
C ARG A 13 -13.01 17.34 -24.00
N VAL A 14 -11.78 17.86 -23.99
CA VAL A 14 -10.63 17.18 -23.39
C VAL A 14 -10.42 17.69 -21.97
N LEU A 15 -10.59 16.79 -20.99
CA LEU A 15 -10.21 17.04 -19.60
C LEU A 15 -8.79 16.52 -19.36
N ARG A 16 -7.90 17.36 -18.83
CA ARG A 16 -6.54 16.96 -18.44
C ARG A 16 -6.46 16.81 -16.92
N LEU A 17 -6.30 15.58 -16.47
CA LEU A 17 -6.05 15.26 -15.07
C LEU A 17 -4.54 15.25 -14.86
N ARG A 18 -4.04 16.14 -14.00
CA ARG A 18 -2.61 16.24 -13.65
C ARG A 18 -2.39 15.57 -12.30
N ASP A 19 -1.20 15.03 -12.10
CA ASP A 19 -0.73 14.48 -10.82
C ASP A 19 -1.51 13.24 -10.32
N ASP A 20 -2.26 12.58 -11.20
CA ASP A 20 -2.87 11.28 -10.95
C ASP A 20 -2.07 10.16 -11.60
N PHE A 21 -2.05 9.01 -10.93
CA PHE A 21 -1.56 7.78 -11.51
C PHE A 21 -2.50 7.35 -12.64
N PRO A 22 -2.04 7.18 -13.90
CA PRO A 22 -2.92 6.94 -15.04
C PRO A 22 -3.83 5.72 -14.87
N TYR A 23 -3.31 4.64 -14.27
CA TYR A 23 -4.09 3.41 -14.06
C TYR A 23 -5.13 3.55 -12.95
N ALA A 24 -5.01 4.52 -12.04
CA ALA A 24 -6.07 4.82 -11.09
C ALA A 24 -7.25 5.55 -11.75
N ILE A 25 -6.99 6.38 -12.76
CA ILE A 25 -8.05 6.95 -13.60
C ILE A 25 -8.75 5.84 -14.39
N LEU A 26 -8.00 4.90 -14.95
CA LEU A 26 -8.60 3.73 -15.61
C LEU A 26 -9.43 2.89 -14.64
N ALA A 27 -8.91 2.61 -13.44
CA ALA A 27 -9.65 1.91 -12.38
C ALA A 27 -10.93 2.65 -11.99
N MET A 28 -10.90 3.98 -11.92
CA MET A 28 -12.09 4.80 -11.68
C MET A 28 -13.12 4.63 -12.80
N LEU A 29 -12.71 4.68 -14.07
CA LEU A 29 -13.60 4.49 -15.22
C LEU A 29 -14.18 3.06 -15.29
N ASP A 30 -13.35 2.04 -15.02
CA ASP A 30 -13.78 0.65 -14.94
C ASP A 30 -14.79 0.46 -13.80
N PHE A 31 -14.56 1.11 -12.65
CA PHE A 31 -15.47 1.07 -11.51
C PHE A 31 -16.81 1.76 -11.82
N ILE A 32 -16.81 2.89 -12.53
CA ILE A 32 -18.05 3.55 -12.97
C ILE A 32 -18.87 2.63 -13.88
N SER A 33 -18.19 1.90 -14.77
CA SER A 33 -18.86 1.07 -15.76
C SER A 33 -19.32 -0.30 -15.23
N THR A 34 -18.57 -0.90 -14.32
CA THR A 34 -18.79 -2.30 -13.87
C THR A 34 -19.01 -2.47 -12.37
N GLY A 35 -18.75 -1.42 -11.57
CA GLY A 35 -18.73 -1.50 -10.11
C GLY A 35 -17.47 -2.14 -9.52
N THR A 36 -16.48 -2.49 -10.35
CA THR A 36 -15.20 -3.11 -9.93
C THR A 36 -14.05 -2.63 -10.81
N TYR A 37 -12.80 -2.95 -10.46
CA TYR A 37 -11.64 -2.76 -11.34
C TYR A 37 -10.59 -3.85 -11.11
N THR A 38 -9.70 -4.02 -12.09
CA THR A 38 -8.58 -4.98 -12.02
C THR A 38 -7.28 -4.33 -12.47
N ALA A 39 -6.14 -4.92 -12.13
CA ALA A 39 -4.85 -4.47 -12.65
C ALA A 39 -4.77 -4.71 -14.16
N HIS A 40 -4.61 -3.64 -14.93
CA HIS A 40 -4.37 -3.72 -16.37
C HIS A 40 -3.00 -4.37 -16.63
N GLN A 41 -2.92 -5.30 -17.59
CA GLN A 41 -1.66 -5.96 -17.94
C GLN A 41 -0.57 -4.95 -18.35
N SER A 42 -0.96 -3.86 -19.01
CA SER A 42 -0.04 -2.80 -19.41
C SER A 42 0.55 -2.02 -18.22
N MET A 43 -0.08 -2.05 -17.05
CA MET A 43 0.45 -1.44 -15.82
C MET A 43 1.82 -2.02 -15.48
N ARG A 44 1.93 -3.35 -15.47
CA ARG A 44 3.19 -4.05 -15.18
C ARG A 44 4.28 -3.75 -16.20
N THR A 45 3.92 -3.52 -17.47
CA THR A 45 4.91 -3.19 -18.50
C THR A 45 5.44 -1.76 -18.38
N ARG A 46 4.65 -0.84 -17.83
CA ARG A 46 4.96 0.60 -17.83
C ARG A 46 5.43 1.11 -16.47
N PHE A 47 5.00 0.45 -15.41
CA PHE A 47 5.35 0.69 -14.02
C PHE A 47 5.64 -0.67 -13.35
N PRO A 48 6.84 -1.25 -13.58
CA PRO A 48 7.15 -2.62 -13.18
C PRO A 48 7.12 -2.82 -11.66
N THR A 49 7.48 -1.78 -10.90
CA THR A 49 7.46 -1.79 -9.43
C THR A 49 6.06 -1.62 -8.84
N THR A 50 5.06 -1.27 -9.65
CA THR A 50 3.69 -1.04 -9.17
C THR A 50 2.89 -2.34 -9.14
N ASN A 51 2.35 -2.65 -7.98
CA ASN A 51 1.56 -3.86 -7.75
C ASN A 51 0.07 -3.52 -7.48
N MET A 52 -0.72 -4.53 -7.11
CA MET A 52 -2.17 -4.35 -6.87
C MET A 52 -2.45 -3.50 -5.61
N LEU A 53 -1.60 -3.57 -4.59
CA LEU A 53 -1.72 -2.77 -3.37
C LEU A 53 -1.61 -1.28 -3.71
N ASP A 54 -0.61 -0.92 -4.52
CA ASP A 54 -0.40 0.45 -5.00
C ASP A 54 -1.59 0.94 -5.83
N LEU A 55 -2.16 0.08 -6.67
CA LEU A 55 -3.35 0.41 -7.45
C LEU A 55 -4.54 0.72 -6.54
N HIS A 56 -4.76 -0.05 -5.47
CA HIS A 56 -5.82 0.25 -4.50
C HIS A 56 -5.57 1.57 -3.77
N ILE A 57 -4.33 1.88 -3.38
CA ILE A 57 -4.00 3.18 -2.77
C ILE A 57 -4.31 4.32 -3.76
N HIS A 58 -3.87 4.21 -5.01
CA HIS A 58 -4.13 5.26 -5.99
C HIS A 58 -5.61 5.38 -6.35
N ALA A 59 -6.35 4.27 -6.43
CA ALA A 59 -7.80 4.29 -6.62
C ALA A 59 -8.53 4.93 -5.43
N TYR A 60 -8.06 4.68 -4.20
CA TYR A 60 -8.56 5.39 -3.01
C TYR A 60 -8.36 6.90 -3.13
N LEU A 61 -7.14 7.34 -3.45
CA LEU A 61 -6.81 8.76 -3.58
C LEU A 61 -7.62 9.46 -4.67
N VAL A 62 -7.78 8.83 -5.84
CA VAL A 62 -8.60 9.33 -6.94
C VAL A 62 -10.08 9.36 -6.53
N GLY A 63 -10.57 8.31 -5.86
CA GLY A 63 -11.92 8.26 -5.32
C GLY A 63 -12.22 9.43 -4.38
N SER A 64 -11.31 9.69 -3.44
CA SER A 64 -11.43 10.81 -2.50
C SER A 64 -11.32 12.18 -3.22
N ARG A 65 -10.35 12.33 -4.13
CA ARG A 65 -10.09 13.59 -4.87
C ARG A 65 -11.24 14.01 -5.77
N TYR A 66 -11.88 13.06 -6.45
CA TYR A 66 -12.94 13.33 -7.42
C TYR A 66 -14.35 13.15 -6.86
N GLY A 67 -14.51 13.00 -5.55
CA GLY A 67 -15.82 12.91 -4.90
C GLY A 67 -16.57 11.62 -5.20
N MET A 68 -15.84 10.51 -5.33
CA MET A 68 -16.37 9.16 -5.55
C MET A 68 -16.16 8.29 -4.30
N PRO A 69 -16.95 8.49 -3.24
CA PRO A 69 -16.76 7.80 -1.97
C PRO A 69 -16.92 6.27 -2.08
N GLN A 70 -17.75 5.77 -3.01
CA GLN A 70 -17.92 4.33 -3.22
C GLN A 70 -16.65 3.69 -3.80
N LEU A 71 -15.94 4.39 -4.68
CA LEU A 71 -14.65 3.92 -5.20
C LEU A 71 -13.60 3.91 -4.09
N ALA A 72 -13.54 4.99 -3.31
CA ALA A 72 -12.62 5.09 -2.17
C ALA A 72 -12.88 3.95 -1.17
N GLN A 73 -14.12 3.75 -0.76
CA GLN A 73 -14.49 2.68 0.16
C GLN A 73 -14.18 1.29 -0.39
N HIS A 74 -14.46 1.06 -1.68
CA HIS A 74 -14.14 -0.20 -2.33
C HIS A 74 -12.62 -0.47 -2.33
N ALA A 75 -11.84 0.53 -2.74
CA ALA A 75 -10.39 0.43 -2.79
C ALA A 75 -9.78 0.20 -1.40
N LEU A 76 -10.26 0.92 -0.38
CA LEU A 76 -9.88 0.72 1.01
C LEU A 76 -10.18 -0.71 1.48
N THR A 77 -11.40 -1.20 1.23
CA THR A 77 -11.82 -2.55 1.63
C THR A 77 -10.94 -3.62 0.99
N GLN A 78 -10.64 -3.50 -0.31
CA GLN A 78 -9.77 -4.43 -1.02
C GLN A 78 -8.32 -4.36 -0.54
N TYR A 79 -7.78 -3.16 -0.32
CA TYR A 79 -6.43 -2.97 0.22
C TYR A 79 -6.27 -3.64 1.59
N LEU A 80 -7.21 -3.41 2.51
CA LEU A 80 -7.18 -4.01 3.85
C LEU A 80 -7.35 -5.53 3.79
N ALA A 81 -8.20 -6.03 2.90
CA ALA A 81 -8.37 -7.47 2.70
C ALA A 81 -7.04 -8.11 2.25
N LEU A 82 -6.36 -7.53 1.27
CA LEU A 82 -5.04 -7.98 0.83
C LEU A 82 -4.01 -7.86 1.95
N GLY A 83 -3.94 -6.73 2.67
CA GLY A 83 -3.00 -6.55 3.78
C GLY A 83 -3.18 -7.59 4.89
N LYS A 84 -4.43 -7.90 5.27
CA LYS A 84 -4.74 -8.97 6.22
C LYS A 84 -4.28 -10.34 5.70
N MET A 85 -4.52 -10.64 4.42
CA MET A 85 -4.04 -11.89 3.80
C MET A 85 -2.51 -11.97 3.78
N CYS A 86 -1.83 -10.86 3.47
CA CYS A 86 -0.37 -10.77 3.45
C CYS A 86 0.20 -11.14 4.83
N LEU A 87 -0.29 -10.50 5.89
CA LEU A 87 0.24 -10.71 7.25
C LEU A 87 -0.13 -12.05 7.88
N ALA A 88 -1.25 -12.64 7.45
CA ALA A 88 -1.68 -13.98 7.85
C ALA A 88 -0.80 -15.09 7.27
N MET A 89 -0.10 -14.85 6.16
CA MET A 89 0.80 -15.84 5.57
C MET A 89 2.02 -16.10 6.46
N PRO A 90 2.55 -17.33 6.45
CA PRO A 90 3.89 -17.60 6.98
C PRO A 90 4.91 -16.79 6.18
N PHE A 91 5.80 -16.08 6.88
CA PHE A 91 6.89 -15.34 6.28
C PHE A 91 8.10 -15.36 7.21
N ASP A 92 9.28 -15.16 6.64
CA ASP A 92 10.52 -15.10 7.39
C ASP A 92 10.61 -13.79 8.20
N PRO A 93 10.68 -13.83 9.54
CA PRO A 93 10.82 -12.62 10.34
C PRO A 93 12.15 -11.88 10.09
N SER A 94 13.15 -12.53 9.49
CA SER A 94 14.45 -11.92 9.14
C SER A 94 14.45 -11.11 7.83
N LEU A 95 13.26 -10.77 7.31
CA LEU A 95 13.03 -9.87 6.18
C LEU A 95 14.05 -8.72 6.15
N PRO A 96 15.03 -8.76 5.22
CA PRO A 96 16.09 -7.77 5.18
C PRO A 96 15.51 -6.41 4.79
N SER A 97 16.07 -5.36 5.37
CA SER A 97 15.83 -3.97 4.99
C SER A 97 16.39 -3.61 3.61
N ASP A 98 17.31 -4.43 3.10
CA ASP A 98 18.12 -4.13 1.93
C ASP A 98 17.58 -4.82 0.68
N ASP A 99 17.60 -4.08 -0.43
CA ASP A 99 16.96 -4.41 -1.71
C ASP A 99 17.73 -5.45 -2.55
N ASN A 100 18.68 -6.16 -1.95
CA ASN A 100 19.60 -7.06 -2.64
C ASN A 100 19.06 -8.50 -2.79
N SER A 101 17.77 -8.71 -2.49
CA SER A 101 17.08 -9.98 -2.74
C SER A 101 16.30 -9.88 -4.06
N ASN A 102 16.36 -10.94 -4.87
CA ASN A 102 15.61 -11.10 -6.13
C ASN A 102 14.07 -11.20 -5.91
N SER A 103 13.51 -10.48 -4.94
CA SER A 103 12.10 -10.52 -4.55
C SER A 103 11.13 -10.23 -5.71
N GLU A 104 11.55 -9.46 -6.72
CA GLU A 104 10.76 -9.24 -7.94
C GLU A 104 10.68 -10.49 -8.84
N GLU A 105 11.76 -11.27 -8.97
CA GLU A 105 11.74 -12.55 -9.69
C GLU A 105 10.83 -13.55 -8.96
N ASP A 106 10.86 -13.58 -7.63
CA ASP A 106 10.02 -14.47 -6.82
C ASP A 106 8.51 -14.16 -6.94
N LEU A 107 8.13 -12.88 -7.04
CA LEU A 107 6.73 -12.47 -7.28
C LEU A 107 6.28 -12.76 -8.72
N MET A 108 7.19 -12.69 -9.69
CA MET A 108 6.92 -13.02 -11.10
C MET A 108 6.87 -14.53 -11.38
N GLN A 109 7.45 -15.36 -10.50
CA GLN A 109 7.51 -16.82 -10.62
C GLN A 109 6.47 -17.57 -9.74
N LEU A 110 5.46 -16.87 -9.22
CA LEU A 110 4.38 -17.51 -8.46
C LEU A 110 3.58 -18.49 -9.35
N ASP A 111 3.97 -19.77 -9.33
CA ASP A 111 3.11 -20.86 -9.79
C ASP A 111 1.94 -20.98 -8.80
N PRO A 112 0.67 -20.79 -9.22
CA PRO A 112 -0.49 -20.87 -8.34
C PRO A 112 -0.64 -22.22 -7.63
N LEU A 113 -0.01 -23.29 -8.16
CA LEU A 113 -0.09 -24.64 -7.62
C LEU A 113 1.09 -25.00 -6.71
N LEU A 114 2.22 -24.28 -6.82
CA LEU A 114 3.42 -24.44 -6.00
C LEU A 114 4.04 -23.07 -5.72
N PRO A 115 3.54 -22.31 -4.73
CA PRO A 115 4.17 -21.06 -4.35
C PRO A 115 5.61 -21.34 -3.87
N PRO A 116 6.61 -20.58 -4.34
CA PRO A 116 7.96 -20.67 -3.81
C PRO A 116 7.96 -20.52 -2.29
N PRO A 117 8.88 -21.18 -1.56
CA PRO A 117 8.95 -21.09 -0.10
C PRO A 117 9.12 -19.66 0.43
N HIS A 118 9.55 -18.71 -0.41
CA HIS A 118 9.74 -17.28 -0.08
C HIS A 118 8.60 -16.37 -0.58
N ALA A 119 7.54 -16.91 -1.20
CA ALA A 119 6.42 -16.14 -1.71
C ALA A 119 5.74 -15.30 -0.62
N GLY A 120 5.53 -15.86 0.57
CA GLY A 120 4.95 -15.14 1.71
C GLY A 120 5.82 -13.96 2.15
N THR A 121 7.15 -14.13 2.13
CA THR A 121 8.13 -13.09 2.43
C THR A 121 8.05 -11.93 1.44
N ALA A 122 8.04 -12.21 0.13
CA ALA A 122 7.95 -11.17 -0.89
C ALA A 122 6.60 -10.43 -0.86
N ILE A 123 5.50 -11.14 -0.61
CA ILE A 123 4.17 -10.53 -0.50
C ILE A 123 4.07 -9.61 0.73
N VAL A 124 4.65 -10.02 1.86
CA VAL A 124 4.68 -9.19 3.07
C VAL A 124 5.60 -7.99 2.90
N LYS A 125 6.76 -8.15 2.25
CA LYS A 125 7.64 -7.03 1.88
C LYS A 125 6.87 -6.00 1.06
N ALA A 126 6.18 -6.42 -0.01
CA ALA A 126 5.39 -5.53 -0.85
C ALA A 126 4.27 -4.80 -0.08
N PHE A 127 3.60 -5.47 0.86
CA PHE A 127 2.61 -4.83 1.72
C PHE A 127 3.23 -3.81 2.69
N LEU A 128 4.36 -4.15 3.31
CA LEU A 128 5.05 -3.23 4.20
C LEU A 128 5.54 -1.99 3.44
N GLU A 129 6.10 -2.17 2.24
CA GLU A 129 6.52 -1.06 1.37
C GLU A 129 5.34 -0.18 0.93
N SER A 130 4.17 -0.77 0.63
CA SER A 130 3.00 0.02 0.25
C SER A 130 2.47 0.92 1.39
N ILE A 131 2.78 0.63 2.65
CA ILE A 131 2.44 1.51 3.79
C ILE A 131 3.15 2.86 3.68
N ALA A 132 4.39 2.89 3.18
CA ALA A 132 5.08 4.15 2.94
C ALA A 132 4.32 5.00 1.91
N LEU A 133 3.73 4.36 0.89
CA LEU A 133 2.89 5.06 -0.09
C LEU A 133 1.61 5.62 0.56
N VAL A 134 0.98 4.88 1.48
CA VAL A 134 -0.19 5.39 2.24
C VAL A 134 0.19 6.66 3.00
N TRP A 135 1.26 6.64 3.80
CA TRP A 135 1.65 7.79 4.64
C TRP A 135 2.19 8.98 3.84
N THR A 136 2.79 8.75 2.67
CA THR A 136 3.29 9.83 1.83
C THR A 136 2.22 10.51 0.98
N ARG A 137 1.09 9.82 0.70
CA ARG A 137 0.08 10.32 -0.23
C ARG A 137 -1.26 10.70 0.38
N THR A 138 -1.60 10.17 1.54
CA THR A 138 -2.82 10.54 2.27
C THR A 138 -2.58 11.74 3.17
N VAL A 139 -3.64 12.46 3.54
CA VAL A 139 -3.55 13.56 4.52
C VAL A 139 -3.42 13.03 5.94
N ASP A 140 -3.03 13.88 6.89
CA ASP A 140 -3.00 13.48 8.30
C ASP A 140 -4.40 13.09 8.79
N ARG A 141 -4.48 12.02 9.58
CA ARG A 141 -5.72 11.44 10.13
C ARG A 141 -6.72 10.89 9.09
N ASP A 142 -6.23 10.60 7.88
CA ASP A 142 -7.00 9.94 6.82
C ASP A 142 -7.56 8.57 7.27
N GLU A 143 -8.73 8.21 6.74
CA GLU A 143 -9.43 6.96 7.08
C GLU A 143 -8.60 5.74 6.70
N MET A 144 -7.90 5.77 5.57
CA MET A 144 -7.03 4.67 5.15
C MET A 144 -5.89 4.46 6.14
N ARG A 145 -5.28 5.53 6.67
CA ARG A 145 -4.24 5.40 7.71
C ARG A 145 -4.78 4.71 8.95
N LYS A 146 -5.94 5.13 9.45
CA LYS A 146 -6.57 4.55 10.65
C LYS A 146 -6.82 3.06 10.50
N GLU A 147 -7.44 2.65 9.40
CA GLU A 147 -7.73 1.24 9.16
C GLU A 147 -6.46 0.40 8.97
N VAL A 148 -5.41 0.97 8.38
CA VAL A 148 -4.11 0.30 8.27
C VAL A 148 -3.47 0.12 9.64
N LEU A 149 -3.55 1.11 10.53
CA LEU A 149 -3.07 0.97 11.90
C LEU A 149 -3.78 -0.18 12.63
N GLU A 150 -5.09 -0.35 12.46
CA GLU A 150 -5.82 -1.49 13.05
C GLU A 150 -5.28 -2.84 12.55
N VAL A 151 -4.98 -2.95 11.25
CA VAL A 151 -4.37 -4.16 10.66
C VAL A 151 -2.98 -4.44 11.25
N LEU A 152 -2.16 -3.39 11.41
CA LEU A 152 -0.82 -3.49 11.96
C LEU A 152 -0.85 -3.84 13.46
N LYS A 153 -1.70 -3.19 14.26
CA LYS A 153 -1.89 -3.48 15.70
C LYS A 153 -2.20 -4.94 15.92
N HIS A 154 -3.11 -5.51 15.12
CA HIS A 154 -3.48 -6.93 15.20
C HIS A 154 -2.28 -7.88 15.01
N HIS A 155 -1.26 -7.46 14.25
CA HIS A 155 -0.07 -8.26 13.95
C HIS A 155 1.21 -7.72 14.61
N LEU A 156 1.09 -6.77 15.53
CA LEU A 156 2.22 -5.99 16.04
C LEU A 156 3.31 -6.88 16.63
N VAL A 157 2.95 -7.91 17.41
CA VAL A 157 3.88 -8.86 18.02
C VAL A 157 4.76 -9.59 16.99
N LYS A 158 4.22 -9.84 15.79
CA LYS A 158 4.96 -10.44 14.67
C LYS A 158 5.81 -9.37 13.98
N LEU A 159 5.24 -8.20 13.73
CA LEU A 159 5.84 -7.09 13.00
C LEU A 159 7.04 -6.46 13.71
N VAL A 160 7.04 -6.33 15.04
CA VAL A 160 8.19 -5.76 15.78
C VAL A 160 9.47 -6.60 15.67
N LYS A 161 9.38 -7.84 15.18
CA LYS A 161 10.53 -8.71 14.93
C LYS A 161 11.07 -8.58 13.51
N VAL A 162 10.42 -7.78 12.67
CA VAL A 162 10.71 -7.62 11.24
C VAL A 162 11.58 -6.37 11.05
N PRO A 163 12.84 -6.50 10.59
CA PRO A 163 13.74 -5.35 10.37
C PRO A 163 13.15 -4.30 9.42
N LEU A 164 12.45 -4.72 8.37
CA LEU A 164 11.76 -3.81 7.46
C LEU A 164 10.66 -3.00 8.18
N PHE A 165 9.95 -3.57 9.14
CA PHE A 165 8.94 -2.83 9.90
C PHE A 165 9.59 -1.80 10.84
N ASP A 166 10.71 -2.14 11.47
CA ASP A 166 11.51 -1.19 12.26
C ASP A 166 11.99 -0.02 11.38
N LEU A 167 12.49 -0.32 10.17
CA LEU A 167 12.87 0.70 9.19
C LEU A 167 11.69 1.60 8.84
N LEU A 168 10.50 1.05 8.59
CA LEU A 168 9.31 1.86 8.28
C LEU A 168 8.92 2.77 9.44
N MET A 169 8.91 2.26 10.67
CA MET A 169 8.62 3.05 11.86
C MET A 169 9.60 4.23 12.01
N ARG A 170 10.87 4.02 11.64
CA ARG A 170 11.91 5.06 11.71
C ARG A 170 11.85 6.07 10.57
N GLU A 171 11.70 5.60 9.33
CA GLU A 171 11.91 6.40 8.13
C GLU A 171 10.62 6.99 7.56
N VAL A 172 9.44 6.40 7.85
CA VAL A 172 8.15 6.92 7.36
C VAL A 172 7.64 8.00 8.31
N PRO A 173 7.63 9.29 7.89
CA PRO A 173 7.26 10.37 8.78
C PRO A 173 5.81 10.24 9.24
N GLY A 174 5.59 10.38 10.55
CA GLY A 174 4.26 10.31 11.16
C GLY A 174 3.77 8.90 11.48
N LEU A 175 4.34 7.83 10.90
CA LEU A 175 3.89 6.46 11.15
C LEU A 175 4.04 6.05 12.62
N THR A 176 5.22 6.30 13.22
CA THR A 176 5.44 5.97 14.64
C THR A 176 4.49 6.73 15.56
N ARG A 177 4.34 8.04 15.36
CA ARG A 177 3.42 8.86 16.15
C ARG A 177 1.99 8.33 16.03
N ASP A 178 1.52 8.08 14.81
CA ASP A 178 0.15 7.62 14.58
C ASP A 178 -0.08 6.22 15.20
N MET A 179 0.94 5.35 15.19
CA MET A 179 0.92 4.04 15.87
C MET A 179 0.87 4.18 17.40
N GLU A 180 1.70 5.04 17.98
CA GLU A 180 1.73 5.30 19.43
C GLU A 180 0.39 5.89 19.90
N GLU A 181 -0.17 6.85 19.17
CA GLU A 181 -1.50 7.41 19.43
C GLU A 181 -2.58 6.32 19.36
N SER A 182 -2.57 5.49 18.31
CA SER A 182 -3.57 4.43 18.11
C SER A 182 -3.49 3.30 19.15
N LEU A 183 -2.30 2.98 19.67
CA LEU A 183 -2.12 2.02 20.76
C LEU A 183 -2.53 2.60 22.11
N MET A 184 -2.26 3.88 22.33
CA MET A 184 -2.66 4.59 23.54
C MET A 184 -4.19 4.66 23.66
N ASP A 185 -4.90 4.84 22.54
CA ASP A 185 -6.37 4.79 22.50
C ASP A 185 -6.93 3.43 22.94
N ASP A 186 -6.18 2.33 22.73
CA ASP A 186 -6.51 0.98 23.19
C ASP A 186 -6.06 0.70 24.64
N GLY A 187 -5.49 1.71 25.32
CA GLY A 187 -4.94 1.58 26.68
C GLY A 187 -3.58 0.86 26.73
N MET A 188 -2.88 0.75 25.60
CA MET A 188 -1.53 0.19 25.53
C MET A 188 -0.50 1.31 25.43
N GLU A 189 0.58 1.21 26.21
CA GLU A 189 1.72 2.12 26.09
C GLU A 189 2.81 1.47 25.23
N MET A 190 3.10 2.05 24.08
CA MET A 190 4.28 1.70 23.29
C MET A 190 5.35 2.76 23.50
N ARG A 191 6.55 2.33 23.90
CA ARG A 191 7.73 3.20 23.95
C ARG A 191 8.78 2.65 23.01
N THR A 192 9.08 3.42 21.98
CA THR A 192 10.18 3.12 21.07
C THR A 192 11.48 3.64 21.67
N TYR A 193 12.39 2.72 22.01
CA TYR A 193 13.72 3.06 22.50
C TYR A 193 14.73 2.78 21.39
N TRP A 194 15.42 3.83 20.94
CA TRP A 194 16.53 3.64 20.02
C TRP A 194 17.76 3.16 20.79
N VAL A 195 18.19 1.93 20.52
CA VAL A 195 19.45 1.39 21.04
C VAL A 195 20.47 1.43 19.92
N PRO A 196 21.53 2.27 20.01
CA PRO A 196 22.62 2.21 19.05
C PRO A 196 23.25 0.82 19.11
N VAL A 197 23.29 0.13 17.98
CA VAL A 197 24.12 -1.08 17.85
C VAL A 197 25.57 -0.60 17.89
N VAL A 198 26.18 -0.73 19.06
CA VAL A 198 27.63 -0.56 19.18
C VAL A 198 28.25 -1.79 18.52
N GLU A 199 28.91 -1.60 17.38
CA GLU A 199 29.76 -2.64 16.79
C GLU A 199 30.92 -2.94 17.75
N GLY A 200 30.69 -3.88 18.67
CA GLY A 200 31.67 -4.26 19.68
C GLY A 200 31.03 -5.05 20.83
N GLU A 201 31.24 -6.37 20.78
CA GLU A 201 31.02 -7.34 21.87
C GLU A 201 29.56 -7.59 22.32
N ASN A 202 29.01 -8.68 21.78
CA ASN A 202 27.94 -9.46 22.38
C ASN A 202 28.22 -9.77 23.87
N SER A 203 27.67 -9.00 24.80
CA SER A 203 27.04 -9.52 26.02
C SER A 203 26.25 -8.44 26.75
N VAL A 204 24.93 -8.45 26.62
CA VAL A 204 24.07 -7.82 27.62
C VAL A 204 23.90 -8.83 28.76
N ARG A 205 24.62 -8.65 29.87
CA ARG A 205 24.34 -9.36 31.12
C ARG A 205 23.27 -8.59 31.88
N PHE A 206 22.12 -9.21 32.09
CA PHE A 206 21.17 -8.75 33.11
C PHE A 206 21.73 -9.17 34.47
N GLY A 207 21.99 -8.18 35.33
CA GLY A 207 22.27 -8.38 36.75
C GLY A 207 21.00 -8.36 37.59
#